data_AF-A0A4Q4BH83-F1
#
_entry.id   AF-A0A4Q4BH83-F1
#
_cell.length_a   1.000
_cell.length_b   1.000
_cell.length_c   1.000
_cell.angle_alpha   90.00
_cell.angle_beta   90.00
_cell.angle_gamma   90.00
#
_symmetry.space_group_name_H-M   'P 1'
#
loop_
_entity.id
_entity.type
_entity.pdbx_description
1 polymer ?
#
loop_
_entity_poly.entity_id
_entity_poly.type
_entity_poly.pdbx_seq_one_letter_code
_entity_poly.pdbx_strand_id
1 'polypeptide(L)'
;MIYDLQTRPNETRYFLVDGRNPPRPIRGLESPVLDDTQFLEWTVRAVLAAYNVNYHDFASQLNAAGRRFSLNGWNTFARSYIASGNFEAMKRSRLTCFAQTQRAAAITEPKMIDGRLAYEIQFPIVQTCENSQQTSQANLMISALVVRTNDEDRPDGLVIEQLVATAR
;
A
#
# COMPACT_ATOMS: atom_id res chain seq x y z
N MET A 1 46.56 -9.25 -39.29
CA MET A 1 45.14 -9.43 -38.92
C MET A 1 45.11 -9.48 -37.39
N ILE A 2 44.70 -8.40 -36.74
CA ILE A 2 44.68 -8.28 -35.27
C ILE A 2 43.25 -8.61 -34.84
N TYR A 3 43.06 -9.67 -34.08
CA TYR A 3 41.75 -10.01 -33.51
C TYR A 3 41.54 -9.15 -32.27
N ASP A 4 40.62 -8.20 -32.34
CA ASP A 4 40.12 -7.48 -31.18
C ASP A 4 39.19 -8.43 -30.40
N LEU A 5 39.70 -9.00 -29.30
CA LEU A 5 38.89 -9.74 -28.34
C LEU A 5 38.08 -8.71 -27.56
N GLN A 6 36.89 -8.40 -28.09
CA GLN A 6 35.92 -7.55 -27.44
C GLN A 6 35.45 -8.23 -26.13
N THR A 7 36.17 -8.02 -25.04
CA THR A 7 35.78 -8.46 -23.70
C THR A 7 34.57 -7.64 -23.30
N ARG A 8 33.37 -8.19 -23.49
CA ARG A 8 32.18 -7.64 -22.83
C ARG A 8 32.48 -7.68 -21.32
N PRO A 9 32.42 -6.56 -20.59
CA PRO A 9 32.60 -6.60 -19.15
C PRO A 9 31.58 -7.59 -18.59
N ASN A 10 32.07 -8.63 -17.91
CA ASN A 10 31.22 -9.57 -17.18
C ASN A 10 30.64 -8.78 -16.00
N GLU A 11 29.50 -8.12 -16.20
CA GLU A 11 28.80 -7.44 -15.11
C GLU A 11 28.42 -8.47 -14.05
N THR A 12 29.11 -8.45 -12.91
CA THR A 12 28.78 -9.28 -11.76
C THR A 12 27.35 -8.94 -11.30
N ARG A 13 26.43 -9.89 -11.46
CA ARG A 13 25.04 -9.77 -11.00
C ARG A 13 24.87 -10.52 -9.69
N TYR A 14 24.36 -9.83 -8.68
CA TYR A 14 24.04 -10.42 -7.40
C TYR A 14 22.54 -10.74 -7.32
N PHE A 15 22.22 -11.94 -6.84
CA PHE A 15 20.86 -12.41 -6.68
C PHE A 15 20.61 -12.86 -5.24
N LEU A 16 19.40 -12.59 -4.75
CA LEU A 16 18.88 -13.20 -3.54
C LEU A 16 18.35 -14.60 -3.88
N VAL A 17 18.76 -15.59 -3.09
CA VAL A 17 18.32 -16.99 -3.20
C VAL A 17 17.86 -17.45 -1.81
N ASP A 18 16.58 -17.76 -1.67
CA ASP A 18 15.94 -18.11 -0.38
C ASP A 18 15.50 -19.59 -0.32
N GLY A 19 15.76 -20.37 -1.38
CA GLY A 19 15.38 -21.78 -1.50
C GLY A 19 13.87 -22.04 -1.68
N ARG A 20 13.03 -20.99 -1.75
CA ARG A 20 11.57 -21.10 -1.89
C ARG A 20 11.06 -20.42 -3.15
N ASN A 21 11.66 -19.30 -3.53
CA ASN A 21 11.29 -18.48 -4.67
C ASN A 21 12.40 -18.49 -5.74
N PRO A 22 12.07 -18.20 -7.01
CA PRO A 22 13.07 -17.97 -8.05
C PRO A 22 14.07 -16.88 -7.62
N PRO A 23 15.37 -17.00 -7.98
CA PRO A 23 16.36 -15.98 -7.69
C PRO A 23 15.94 -14.60 -8.19
N ARG A 24 16.16 -13.56 -7.37
CA ARG A 24 15.78 -12.17 -7.71
C ARG A 24 16.98 -11.24 -7.62
N PRO A 25 17.11 -10.22 -8.49
CA PRO A 25 18.21 -9.27 -8.42
C PRO A 25 18.14 -8.46 -7.13
N ILE A 26 19.30 -8.12 -6.55
CA ILE A 26 19.38 -7.16 -5.44
C ILE A 26 19.06 -5.78 -6.00
N ARG A 27 18.12 -5.06 -5.36
CA ARG A 27 17.81 -3.66 -5.65
C ARG A 27 17.92 -2.82 -4.38
N GLY A 28 18.70 -1.73 -4.46
CA GLY A 28 18.84 -0.77 -3.36
C GLY A 28 17.52 -0.08 -3.03
N LEU A 29 17.41 0.47 -1.82
CA LEU A 29 16.19 1.12 -1.30
C LEU A 29 15.85 2.43 -2.01
N GLU A 30 16.80 2.99 -2.74
CA GLU A 30 16.71 4.21 -3.55
C GLU A 30 16.15 3.98 -4.96
N SER A 31 15.98 2.72 -5.38
CA SER A 31 15.48 2.36 -6.71
C SER A 31 14.00 1.94 -6.68
N PRO A 32 13.21 2.06 -7.75
CA PRO A 32 11.88 1.47 -7.81
C PRO A 32 11.94 -0.07 -7.89
N VAL A 33 10.95 -0.74 -7.30
CA VAL A 33 10.76 -2.21 -7.39
C VAL A 33 9.62 -2.61 -8.32
N LEU A 34 8.70 -1.69 -8.60
CA LEU A 34 7.57 -1.82 -9.50
C LEU A 34 7.61 -0.65 -10.49
N ASP A 35 7.02 -0.83 -11.66
CA ASP A 35 6.70 0.31 -12.52
C ASP A 35 5.53 1.13 -11.93
N ASP A 36 5.31 2.35 -12.45
CA ASP A 36 4.32 3.28 -11.92
C ASP A 36 2.89 2.71 -11.89
N THR A 37 2.51 1.92 -12.91
CA THR A 37 1.18 1.32 -12.98
C THR A 37 1.02 0.26 -11.89
N GLN A 38 1.98 -0.66 -11.82
CA GLN A 38 2.02 -1.71 -10.79
C GLN A 38 2.05 -1.13 -9.39
N PHE A 39 2.81 -0.05 -9.19
CA PHE A 39 2.92 0.66 -7.93
C PHE A 39 1.57 1.26 -7.50
N LEU A 40 0.89 1.97 -8.40
CA LEU A 40 -0.44 2.53 -8.13
C LEU A 40 -1.47 1.45 -7.81
N GLU A 41 -1.49 0.37 -8.59
CA GLU A 41 -2.39 -0.76 -8.35
C GLU A 41 -2.13 -1.42 -6.99
N TRP A 42 -0.86 -1.59 -6.64
CA TRP A 42 -0.45 -2.11 -5.33
C TRP A 42 -0.95 -1.21 -4.20
N THR A 43 -0.74 0.11 -4.32
CA THR A 43 -1.16 1.08 -3.30
C THR A 43 -2.67 1.10 -3.15
N VAL A 44 -3.42 1.19 -4.25
CA VAL A 44 -4.88 1.21 -4.23
C VAL A 44 -5.42 -0.06 -3.58
N ARG A 45 -4.90 -1.24 -3.96
CA ARG A 45 -5.35 -2.51 -3.38
C ARG A 45 -5.08 -2.58 -1.88
N ALA A 46 -3.90 -2.17 -1.44
CA ALA A 46 -3.52 -2.16 -0.03
C ALA A 46 -4.39 -1.21 0.80
N VAL A 47 -4.70 -0.02 0.28
CA VAL A 47 -5.59 0.94 0.93
C VAL A 47 -7.03 0.41 0.97
N LEU A 48 -7.60 -0.04 -0.15
CA LEU A 48 -8.99 -0.52 -0.20
C LEU A 48 -9.21 -1.71 0.75
N ALA A 49 -8.23 -2.60 0.91
CA ALA A 49 -8.30 -3.70 1.87
C ALA A 49 -8.53 -3.22 3.32
N ALA A 50 -7.98 -2.06 3.71
CA ALA A 50 -8.19 -1.48 5.05
C ALA A 50 -9.59 -0.87 5.24
N TYR A 51 -10.27 -0.49 4.14
CA TYR A 51 -11.64 0.05 4.16
C TYR A 51 -12.72 -0.99 3.84
N ASN A 52 -12.32 -2.19 3.42
CA ASN A 52 -13.18 -3.35 3.15
C ASN A 52 -13.27 -4.24 4.39
N VAL A 53 -14.16 -3.87 5.31
CA VAL A 53 -14.29 -4.53 6.61
C VAL A 53 -15.75 -4.71 7.00
N ASN A 54 -16.05 -5.75 7.75
CA ASN A 54 -17.40 -6.00 8.26
C ASN A 54 -17.41 -6.13 9.80
N TYR A 55 -18.56 -5.90 10.41
CA TYR A 55 -18.70 -5.91 11.87
C TYR A 55 -18.31 -7.22 12.57
N HIS A 56 -18.30 -8.35 11.85
CA HIS A 56 -18.03 -9.68 12.40
C HIS A 56 -16.54 -10.04 12.29
N ASP A 57 -15.93 -9.82 11.12
CA ASP A 57 -14.58 -10.27 10.78
C ASP A 57 -13.54 -9.14 10.78
N PHE A 58 -13.91 -7.92 11.20
CA PHE A 58 -13.02 -6.75 11.11
C PHE A 58 -11.63 -7.02 11.72
N ALA A 59 -11.54 -7.77 12.82
CA ALA A 59 -10.27 -8.03 13.48
C ALA A 59 -9.30 -8.80 12.57
N SER A 60 -9.76 -9.86 11.89
CA SER A 60 -8.93 -10.64 10.98
C SER A 60 -8.65 -9.88 9.67
N GLN A 61 -9.65 -9.15 9.16
CA GLN A 61 -9.53 -8.34 7.95
C GLN A 61 -8.52 -7.20 8.12
N LEU A 62 -8.59 -6.47 9.24
CA LEU A 62 -7.65 -5.41 9.58
C LEU A 62 -6.25 -5.95 9.83
N ASN A 63 -6.11 -7.12 10.47
CA ASN A 63 -4.81 -7.75 10.67
C ASN A 63 -4.17 -8.17 9.33
N ALA A 64 -4.97 -8.70 8.39
CA ALA A 64 -4.52 -9.02 7.05
C ALA A 64 -4.11 -7.75 6.25
N ALA A 65 -4.93 -6.69 6.30
CA ALA A 65 -4.63 -5.41 5.66
C ALA A 65 -3.35 -4.77 6.23
N GLY A 66 -3.17 -4.84 7.55
CA GLY A 66 -2.02 -4.29 8.28
C GLY A 66 -0.66 -4.81 7.83
N ARG A 67 -0.59 -5.98 7.18
CA ARG A 67 0.66 -6.53 6.60
C ARG A 67 1.29 -5.61 5.54
N ARG A 68 0.50 -4.73 4.92
CA ARG A 68 0.97 -3.75 3.92
C ARG A 68 1.42 -2.42 4.52
N PHE A 69 1.32 -2.26 5.83
CA PHE A 69 1.64 -1.02 6.54
C PHE A 69 2.93 -1.18 7.35
N SER A 70 3.65 -0.08 7.53
CA SER A 70 4.57 0.05 8.65
C SER A 70 3.78 0.26 9.94
N LEU A 71 4.44 0.16 11.10
CA LEU A 71 3.79 0.46 12.38
C LEU A 71 3.25 1.90 12.42
N ASN A 72 4.00 2.85 11.88
CA ASN A 72 3.56 4.24 11.80
C ASN A 72 2.39 4.39 10.82
N GLY A 73 2.46 3.76 9.65
CA GLY A 73 1.37 3.76 8.67
C GLY A 73 0.07 3.22 9.25
N TRP A 74 0.15 2.11 9.99
CA TRP A 74 -1.00 1.54 10.68
C TRP A 74 -1.59 2.48 11.73
N ASN A 75 -0.74 3.12 12.53
CA ASN A 75 -1.18 4.05 13.56
C ASN A 75 -1.86 5.29 12.98
N THR A 76 -1.34 5.85 11.89
CA THR A 76 -1.94 7.01 11.21
C THR A 76 -3.30 6.66 10.61
N PHE A 77 -3.40 5.50 9.96
CA PHE A 77 -4.66 4.95 9.48
C PHE A 77 -5.67 4.79 10.62
N ALA A 78 -5.30 4.06 11.67
CA ALA A 78 -6.21 3.76 12.78
C ALA A 78 -6.74 5.05 13.43
N ARG A 79 -5.88 6.05 13.62
CA ARG A 79 -6.28 7.37 14.14
C ARG A 79 -7.28 8.08 13.21
N SER A 80 -6.99 8.14 11.91
CA SER A 80 -7.88 8.77 10.92
C SER A 80 -9.22 8.04 10.82
N TYR A 81 -9.20 6.70 10.86
CA TYR A 81 -10.39 5.86 10.75
C TYR A 81 -11.27 5.87 12.02
N ILE A 82 -10.67 5.98 13.20
CA ILE A 82 -11.40 6.17 14.46
C ILE A 82 -11.98 7.58 14.53
N ALA A 83 -11.20 8.61 14.15
CA ALA A 83 -11.63 10.00 14.21
C ALA A 83 -12.84 10.31 13.31
N SER A 84 -13.02 9.57 12.20
CA SER A 84 -14.20 9.72 11.35
C SER A 84 -15.48 9.14 11.97
N GLY A 85 -15.38 8.32 13.02
CA GLY A 85 -16.52 7.65 13.66
C GLY A 85 -17.08 6.45 12.88
N ASN A 86 -16.58 6.18 11.67
CA ASN A 86 -17.07 5.10 10.81
C ASN A 86 -16.90 3.72 11.45
N PHE A 87 -15.78 3.50 12.16
CA PHE A 87 -15.50 2.20 12.78
C PHE A 87 -16.49 1.86 13.90
N GLU A 88 -16.80 2.81 14.77
CA GLU A 88 -17.75 2.60 15.86
C GLU A 88 -19.18 2.44 15.33
N ALA A 89 -19.56 3.21 14.30
CA ALA A 89 -20.84 3.05 13.62
C ALA A 89 -20.98 1.66 12.99
N MET A 90 -19.94 1.16 12.33
CA MET A 90 -19.92 -0.18 11.73
C MET A 90 -20.20 -1.27 12.76
N LYS A 91 -19.50 -1.24 13.91
CA LYS A 91 -19.71 -2.24 14.99
C LYS A 91 -21.12 -2.15 15.57
N ARG A 92 -21.55 -0.94 15.97
CA ARG A 92 -22.84 -0.72 16.64
C ARG A 92 -24.02 -1.12 15.76
N SER A 93 -23.94 -0.83 14.48
CA SER A 93 -25.02 -1.05 13.52
C SER A 93 -24.86 -2.31 12.68
N ARG A 94 -23.86 -3.15 12.99
CA ARG A 94 -23.57 -4.41 12.27
C ARG A 94 -23.46 -4.21 10.76
N LEU A 95 -22.68 -3.22 10.34
CA LEU A 95 -22.52 -2.88 8.94
C LEU A 95 -21.42 -3.71 8.28
N THR A 96 -21.58 -3.93 6.98
CA THR A 96 -20.52 -4.35 6.08
C THR A 96 -20.09 -3.14 5.27
N CYS A 97 -18.81 -2.81 5.32
CA CYS A 97 -18.23 -1.69 4.61
C CYS A 97 -17.35 -2.16 3.45
N PHE A 98 -17.50 -1.50 2.30
CA PHE A 98 -16.66 -1.71 1.12
C PHE A 98 -16.34 -0.37 0.46
N ALA A 99 -15.18 -0.29 -0.16
CA ALA A 99 -14.69 0.90 -0.81
C ALA A 99 -14.25 0.64 -2.24
N GLN A 100 -14.41 1.66 -3.08
CA GLN A 100 -13.97 1.67 -4.46
C GLN A 100 -13.37 3.03 -4.81
N THR A 101 -12.42 3.04 -5.75
CA THR A 101 -11.85 4.28 -6.26
C THR A 101 -12.87 5.00 -7.14
N GLN A 102 -12.94 6.33 -7.02
CA GLN A 102 -13.80 7.15 -7.88
C GLN A 102 -13.06 7.67 -9.10
N ARG A 103 -11.73 7.79 -9.01
CA ARG A 103 -10.82 8.26 -10.07
C ARG A 103 -9.48 7.54 -9.96
N ALA A 104 -8.68 7.65 -11.01
CA ALA A 104 -7.31 7.14 -11.02
C ALA A 104 -6.48 7.78 -9.91
N ALA A 105 -5.55 7.01 -9.36
CA ALA A 105 -4.58 7.51 -8.42
C ALA A 105 -3.45 8.27 -9.12
N ALA A 106 -2.94 9.29 -8.45
CA ALA A 106 -1.83 10.10 -8.94
C ALA A 106 -0.62 9.89 -8.04
N ILE A 107 0.53 9.66 -8.66
CA ILE A 107 1.85 9.66 -8.02
C ILE A 107 2.38 11.09 -8.02
N THR A 108 2.87 11.57 -6.87
CA THR A 108 3.69 12.79 -6.81
C THR A 108 5.13 12.50 -7.19
N GLU A 109 5.94 13.54 -7.37
CA GLU A 109 7.38 13.36 -7.56
C GLU A 109 8.00 12.51 -6.43
N PRO A 110 8.90 11.55 -6.78
CA PRO A 110 9.56 10.71 -5.79
C PRO A 110 10.46 11.54 -4.88
N LYS A 111 10.57 11.12 -3.62
CA LYS A 111 11.49 11.69 -2.63
C LYS A 111 12.23 10.61 -1.87
N MET A 112 13.30 11.00 -1.20
CA MET A 112 14.05 10.13 -0.30
C MET A 112 13.70 10.44 1.15
N ILE A 113 13.31 9.42 1.92
CA ILE A 113 13.08 9.51 3.37
C ILE A 113 13.96 8.45 4.04
N ASP A 114 14.91 8.90 4.87
CA ASP A 114 15.85 8.03 5.60
C ASP A 114 16.56 7.02 4.67
N GLY A 115 16.99 7.47 3.49
CA GLY A 115 17.66 6.62 2.50
C GLY A 115 16.72 5.66 1.73
N ARG A 116 15.40 5.81 1.87
CA ARG A 116 14.40 4.99 1.18
C ARG A 116 13.62 5.83 0.18
N LEU A 117 13.42 5.28 -1.01
CA LEU A 117 12.56 5.88 -2.02
C LEU A 117 11.12 5.89 -1.52
N ALA A 118 10.46 7.04 -1.67
CA ALA A 118 9.14 7.31 -1.14
C ALA A 118 8.30 8.09 -2.15
N TYR A 119 7.01 7.79 -2.19
CA TYR A 119 6.03 8.45 -3.04
C TYR A 119 4.84 8.87 -2.20
N GLU A 120 4.30 10.04 -2.48
CA GLU A 120 2.95 10.39 -2.02
C GLU A 120 1.95 10.04 -3.13
N ILE A 121 0.84 9.44 -2.71
CA ILE A 121 -0.23 9.01 -3.59
C ILE A 121 -1.52 9.60 -3.08
N GLN A 122 -2.28 10.22 -3.99
CA GLN A 122 -3.61 10.74 -3.69
C GLN A 122 -4.65 10.17 -4.65
N PHE A 123 -5.80 9.79 -4.08
CA PHE A 123 -6.96 9.36 -4.85
C PHE A 123 -8.25 9.44 -4.06
N PRO A 124 -9.37 9.77 -4.73
CA PRO A 124 -10.68 9.74 -4.10
C PRO A 124 -11.24 8.31 -4.06
N ILE A 125 -11.80 7.92 -2.92
CA ILE A 125 -12.59 6.70 -2.75
C ILE A 125 -14.00 7.05 -2.28
N VAL A 126 -14.95 6.17 -2.55
CA VAL A 126 -16.23 6.13 -1.85
C VAL A 126 -16.26 4.87 -1.01
N GLN A 127 -16.53 5.02 0.29
CA GLN A 127 -16.82 3.91 1.19
C GLN A 127 -18.34 3.83 1.40
N THR A 128 -18.91 2.68 1.09
CA THR A 128 -20.30 2.35 1.40
C THR A 128 -20.32 1.41 2.60
N CYS A 129 -21.15 1.69 3.59
CA CYS A 129 -21.40 0.81 4.73
C CYS A 129 -22.90 0.52 4.82
N GLU A 130 -23.28 -0.75 4.82
CA GLU A 130 -24.70 -1.12 4.72
C GLU A 130 -25.08 -2.38 5.53
N ASN A 131 -26.38 -2.50 5.77
CA ASN A 131 -27.07 -3.69 6.25
C ASN A 131 -28.49 -3.73 5.63
N SER A 132 -29.38 -4.59 6.13
CA SER A 132 -30.75 -4.71 5.60
C SER A 132 -31.68 -3.51 5.87
N GLN A 133 -31.28 -2.58 6.74
CA GLN A 133 -32.11 -1.45 7.21
C GLN A 133 -31.57 -0.09 6.78
N GLN A 134 -30.27 0.04 6.56
CA GLN A 134 -29.64 1.32 6.25
C GLN A 134 -28.41 1.14 5.36
N THR A 135 -28.11 2.18 4.61
CA THR A 135 -26.88 2.35 3.84
C THR A 135 -26.34 3.75 4.11
N SER A 136 -25.02 3.88 4.20
CA SER A 136 -24.34 5.16 4.30
C SER A 136 -23.15 5.18 3.35
N GLN A 137 -22.86 6.37 2.82
CA GLN A 137 -21.72 6.58 1.92
C GLN A 137 -20.86 7.72 2.44
N ALA A 138 -19.54 7.54 2.36
CA ALA A 138 -18.54 8.55 2.67
C ALA A 138 -17.61 8.74 1.47
N ASN A 139 -17.55 9.95 0.94
CA ASN A 139 -16.56 10.35 -0.06
C ASN A 139 -15.29 10.78 0.68
N LEU A 140 -14.18 10.11 0.40
CA LEU A 140 -12.92 10.32 1.10
C LEU A 140 -11.83 10.64 0.08
N MET A 141 -11.00 11.64 0.38
CA MET A 141 -9.72 11.83 -0.29
C MET A 141 -8.63 11.10 0.50
N ILE A 142 -8.01 10.11 -0.13
CA ILE A 142 -6.89 9.36 0.43
C ILE A 142 -5.60 10.13 0.17
N SER A 143 -4.77 10.24 1.21
CA SER A 143 -3.36 10.63 1.11
C SER A 143 -2.51 9.54 1.74
N ALA A 144 -1.74 8.83 0.91
CA ALA A 144 -0.86 7.75 1.33
C ALA A 144 0.60 8.12 1.07
N LEU A 145 1.49 7.85 2.02
CA LEU A 145 2.93 7.82 1.81
C LEU A 145 3.34 6.36 1.72
N VAL A 146 3.93 5.96 0.59
CA VAL A 146 4.42 4.60 0.39
C VAL A 146 5.94 4.65 0.23
N VAL A 147 6.64 3.80 0.97
CA VAL A 147 8.10 3.79 1.03
C VAL A 147 8.64 2.40 0.71
N ARG A 148 9.84 2.37 0.11
CA ARG A 148 10.62 1.15 -0.04
C ARG A 148 10.98 0.56 1.32
N THR A 149 11.02 -0.77 1.39
CA THR A 149 11.51 -1.51 2.56
C THR A 149 12.36 -2.70 2.11
N ASN A 150 13.28 -3.13 2.98
CA ASN A 150 14.05 -4.37 2.87
C ASN A 150 13.59 -5.42 3.91
N ASP A 151 12.46 -5.19 4.55
CA ASP A 151 11.89 -6.13 5.52
C ASP A 151 11.53 -7.46 4.85
N GLU A 152 12.08 -8.55 5.37
CA GLU A 152 11.88 -9.91 4.84
C GLU A 152 10.43 -10.37 4.95
N ASP A 153 9.68 -9.87 5.93
CA ASP A 153 8.25 -10.16 6.09
C ASP A 153 7.39 -9.43 5.03
N ARG A 154 8.01 -8.58 4.22
CA ARG A 154 7.36 -7.73 3.21
C ARG A 154 7.98 -7.94 1.83
N PRO A 155 7.73 -9.11 1.20
CA PRO A 155 8.39 -9.52 -0.04
C PRO A 155 8.10 -8.62 -1.25
N ASP A 156 7.08 -7.77 -1.17
CA ASP A 156 6.75 -6.76 -2.18
C ASP A 156 7.73 -5.57 -2.15
N GLY A 157 8.55 -5.43 -1.10
CA GLY A 157 9.55 -4.37 -0.96
C GLY A 157 8.97 -2.98 -0.72
N LEU A 158 7.69 -2.89 -0.34
CA LEU A 158 6.91 -1.67 -0.15
C LEU A 158 6.08 -1.72 1.15
N VAL A 159 5.93 -0.56 1.79
CA VAL A 159 4.98 -0.35 2.90
C VAL A 159 4.28 0.99 2.78
N ILE A 160 3.04 1.03 3.23
CA ILE A 160 2.35 2.27 3.55
C ILE A 160 2.93 2.79 4.87
N GLU A 161 3.63 3.92 4.81
CA GLU A 161 4.27 4.60 5.94
C GLU A 161 3.34 5.63 6.60
N GLN A 162 2.37 6.14 5.84
CA GLN A 162 1.32 7.02 6.34
C GLN A 162 0.05 6.81 5.51
N LEU A 163 -1.11 6.80 6.17
CA LEU A 163 -2.41 6.82 5.51
C LEU A 163 -3.37 7.72 6.27
N VAL A 164 -3.86 8.75 5.58
CA VAL A 164 -4.85 9.70 6.11
C VAL A 164 -5.98 9.82 5.11
N ALA A 165 -7.21 9.77 5.62
CA ALA A 165 -8.41 10.10 4.85
C ALA A 165 -9.02 11.40 5.36
N THR A 166 -9.46 12.23 4.41
CA THR A 166 -10.23 13.45 4.69
C THR A 166 -11.57 13.37 3.99
N ALA A 167 -12.63 13.84 4.65
CA ALA A 167 -13.94 13.93 4.04
C ALA A 167 -13.89 14.96 2.89
N ARG A 168 -14.54 14.62 1.78
CA ARG A 168 -14.64 15.48 0.60
C ARG A 168 -16.02 16.12 0.49
#